data_AF-A0A1X1QFU1-F1
#
_entry.id   AF-A0A1X1QFU1-F1
#
_cell.length_a   1.000
_cell.length_b   1.000
_cell.length_c   1.000
_cell.angle_alpha   90.00
_cell.angle_beta   90.00
_cell.angle_gamma   90.00
#
_symmetry.space_group_name_H-M   'P 1'
#
loop_
_entity.id
_entity.type
_entity.pdbx_description
1 polymer ?
#
loop_
_entity_poly.entity_id
_entity_poly.type
_entity_poly.pdbx_seq_one_letter_code
_entity_poly.pdbx_strand_id
1 'polypeptide(L)'
;MKIPTTPPDFNSLINNIAKEPGKIGALLSLGAKADPQGKYHHWDKLRHLKLPSQISTHEEWWLAIKFARKALYKNIPHSDKNSNYFVYSEPDAVRRLLHEIDIHGGGELKATEQVANPSTRDTYLINSLIEESITSSQLEGAATTRKVAKEMLRQKREPRDKSETMILNNYYAMEFIKDISNEELTPELIYELHVILSKNTFDDPGMVGKLRTADDVYVGDDRDATIIHVPPKAKELASRMKSICDFANSRHPTNFLHPVLRAIILHFLLAYDHPFEDGNGRTARALFYWSMLKQGYWTIEFISISRILKLAPAKYTRAYLHTETDESDVTYFIIHQLEVINKAIGDLLEYLEKKSNEIKAAEQFIRKSSNIRSLLNNRQAALINRALKNPDAVFYIESHRGAHNVTYDTARTDLLKLVNMGFLKKTKTGKAFAFLATANLKKKLENIK
;
A
#
# COMPACT_ATOMS: atom_id res chain seq x y z
N MET A 1 8.00 12.42 -17.99
CA MET A 1 8.15 10.95 -18.20
C MET A 1 7.80 10.59 -19.65
N LYS A 2 8.54 9.71 -20.35
CA LYS A 2 8.21 9.35 -21.75
C LYS A 2 7.05 8.35 -21.81
N ILE A 3 6.06 8.62 -22.66
CA ILE A 3 4.95 7.71 -22.95
C ILE A 3 5.51 6.43 -23.62
N PRO A 4 5.15 5.22 -23.14
CA PRO A 4 5.57 3.97 -23.75
C PRO A 4 5.19 3.86 -25.22
N THR A 5 6.02 3.21 -26.01
CA THR A 5 5.71 2.93 -27.41
C THR A 5 4.57 1.92 -27.51
N THR A 6 3.46 2.32 -28.14
CA THR A 6 2.31 1.44 -28.42
C THR A 6 2.76 0.19 -29.19
N PRO A 7 2.28 -1.01 -28.81
CA PRO A 7 2.53 -2.24 -29.55
C PRO A 7 1.96 -2.17 -30.97
N PRO A 8 2.51 -2.94 -31.92
CA PRO A 8 1.87 -3.11 -33.21
C PRO A 8 0.50 -3.78 -33.02
N ASP A 9 -0.50 -3.33 -33.78
CA ASP A 9 -1.86 -3.87 -33.74
C ASP A 9 -1.86 -5.38 -34.03
N PHE A 10 -2.57 -6.13 -33.19
CA PHE A 10 -2.59 -7.59 -33.22
C PHE A 10 -3.15 -8.13 -34.54
N ASN A 11 -4.25 -7.56 -35.03
CA ASN A 11 -4.88 -8.01 -36.27
C ASN A 11 -4.01 -7.70 -37.48
N SER A 12 -3.37 -6.52 -37.49
CA SER A 12 -2.40 -6.14 -38.51
C SER A 12 -1.18 -7.06 -38.54
N LEU A 13 -0.67 -7.46 -37.38
CA LEU A 13 0.42 -8.44 -37.27
C LEU A 13 0.02 -9.81 -37.82
N ILE A 14 -1.16 -10.31 -37.43
CA ILE A 14 -1.70 -11.57 -37.97
C ILE A 14 -1.79 -11.50 -39.48
N ASN A 15 -2.41 -10.46 -40.03
CA ASN A 15 -2.62 -10.32 -41.47
C ASN A 15 -1.30 -10.24 -42.24
N ASN A 16 -0.28 -9.59 -41.67
CA ASN A 16 1.04 -9.52 -42.28
C ASN A 16 1.78 -10.86 -42.25
N ILE A 17 1.75 -11.57 -41.12
CA ILE A 17 2.44 -12.86 -40.96
C ILE A 17 1.69 -13.99 -41.70
N ALA A 18 0.37 -13.90 -41.84
CA ALA A 18 -0.45 -14.83 -42.61
C ALA A 18 -0.12 -14.86 -44.11
N LYS A 19 0.57 -13.83 -44.64
CA LYS A 19 1.06 -13.80 -46.03
C LYS A 19 2.10 -14.89 -46.30
N GLU A 20 2.78 -15.38 -45.27
CA GLU A 20 3.72 -16.49 -45.34
C GLU A 20 3.03 -17.79 -44.88
N PRO A 21 2.73 -18.73 -45.80
CA PRO A 21 2.00 -19.95 -45.46
C PRO A 21 2.69 -20.77 -44.35
N GLY A 22 1.91 -21.21 -43.36
CA GLY A 22 2.40 -22.05 -42.25
C GLY A 22 3.11 -21.29 -41.12
N LYS A 23 3.43 -20.01 -41.29
CA LYS A 23 4.20 -19.23 -40.30
C LYS A 23 3.46 -19.01 -38.98
N ILE A 24 2.15 -18.77 -39.02
CA ILE A 24 1.32 -18.69 -37.80
C ILE A 24 1.36 -20.02 -37.03
N GLY A 25 1.21 -21.14 -37.74
CA GLY A 25 1.28 -22.48 -37.13
C GLY A 25 2.65 -22.77 -36.50
N ALA A 26 3.73 -22.37 -37.18
CA ALA A 26 5.08 -22.45 -36.63
C ALA A 26 5.23 -21.61 -35.34
N LEU A 27 4.75 -20.36 -35.34
CA LEU A 27 4.79 -19.48 -34.16
C LEU A 27 4.02 -20.04 -32.96
N LEU A 28 2.82 -20.59 -33.20
CA LEU A 28 2.03 -21.23 -32.15
C LEU A 28 2.72 -22.50 -31.61
N SER A 29 3.40 -23.24 -32.50
CA SER A 29 4.16 -24.45 -32.14
C SER A 29 5.39 -24.16 -31.28
N LEU A 30 5.87 -22.91 -31.24
CA LEU A 30 6.95 -22.50 -30.32
C LEU A 30 6.53 -22.60 -28.84
N GLY A 31 5.23 -22.62 -28.55
CA GLY A 31 4.72 -22.69 -27.18
C GLY A 31 5.13 -21.48 -26.34
N ALA A 32 5.12 -20.29 -26.94
CA ALA A 32 5.46 -19.06 -26.23
C ALA A 32 4.56 -18.88 -24.99
N LYS A 33 5.18 -18.52 -23.87
CA LYS A 33 4.45 -18.18 -22.64
C LYS A 33 3.95 -16.74 -22.67
N ALA A 34 2.90 -16.44 -21.91
CA ALA A 34 2.39 -15.08 -21.72
C ALA A 34 3.40 -14.14 -21.02
N ASP A 35 4.29 -14.72 -20.21
CA ASP A 35 5.35 -14.08 -19.45
C ASP A 35 6.72 -14.78 -19.66
N PRO A 36 7.33 -14.67 -20.85
CA PRO A 36 8.61 -15.34 -21.12
C PRO A 36 9.65 -15.05 -20.05
N GLN A 37 10.34 -16.09 -19.58
CA GLN A 37 11.32 -16.00 -18.48
C GLN A 37 10.73 -15.44 -17.17
N GLY A 38 9.42 -15.62 -16.94
CA GLY A 38 8.69 -15.12 -15.77
C GLY A 38 8.49 -13.60 -15.78
N LYS A 39 8.57 -12.96 -16.96
CA LYS A 39 8.42 -11.49 -17.10
C LYS A 39 7.36 -11.12 -18.12
N TYR A 40 6.37 -10.37 -17.66
CA TYR A 40 5.30 -9.83 -18.50
C TYR A 40 5.73 -8.50 -19.15
N HIS A 41 6.65 -8.57 -20.12
CA HIS A 41 7.19 -7.37 -20.73
C HIS A 41 6.17 -6.62 -21.60
N HIS A 42 6.17 -5.29 -21.52
CA HIS A 42 5.51 -4.43 -22.51
C HIS A 42 6.33 -4.33 -23.78
N TRP A 43 5.68 -4.10 -24.93
CA TRP A 43 6.33 -3.95 -26.23
C TRP A 43 7.50 -2.97 -26.19
N ASP A 44 7.31 -1.83 -25.53
CA ASP A 44 8.32 -0.78 -25.34
C ASP A 44 9.65 -1.33 -24.79
N LYS A 45 9.60 -2.36 -23.93
CA LYS A 45 10.81 -3.04 -23.44
C LYS A 45 11.22 -4.20 -24.34
N LEU A 46 10.25 -4.99 -24.80
CA LEU A 46 10.47 -6.24 -25.52
C LEU A 46 11.23 -6.04 -26.84
N ARG A 47 10.91 -4.98 -27.59
CA ARG A 47 11.57 -4.60 -28.86
C ARG A 47 13.07 -4.32 -28.75
N HIS A 48 13.61 -4.25 -27.54
CA HIS A 48 15.03 -4.02 -27.27
C HIS A 48 15.73 -5.22 -26.64
N LEU A 49 15.01 -6.32 -26.40
CA LEU A 49 15.58 -7.55 -25.87
C LEU A 49 16.17 -8.41 -26.99
N LYS A 50 17.12 -9.28 -26.64
CA LYS A 50 17.67 -10.27 -27.57
C LYS A 50 16.58 -11.24 -27.99
N LEU A 51 16.44 -11.46 -29.30
CA LEU A 51 15.48 -12.40 -29.86
C LEU A 51 15.80 -13.85 -29.44
N PRO A 52 14.79 -14.68 -29.15
CA PRO A 52 14.96 -16.12 -29.04
C PRO A 52 15.48 -16.72 -30.35
N SER A 53 16.26 -17.81 -30.29
CA SER A 53 16.92 -18.41 -31.45
C SER A 53 15.96 -18.89 -32.56
N GLN A 54 14.69 -19.14 -32.23
CA GLN A 54 13.65 -19.64 -33.13
C GLN A 54 12.77 -18.54 -33.73
N ILE A 55 13.03 -17.26 -33.41
CA ILE A 55 12.21 -16.12 -33.84
C ILE A 55 13.09 -15.12 -34.59
N SER A 56 12.60 -14.63 -35.73
CA SER A 56 13.39 -13.78 -36.64
C SER A 56 13.17 -12.29 -36.41
N THR A 57 12.01 -11.89 -35.89
CA THR A 57 11.65 -10.48 -35.66
C THR A 57 10.98 -10.25 -34.30
N HIS A 58 11.02 -9.03 -33.79
CA HIS A 58 10.32 -8.69 -32.54
C HIS A 58 8.81 -8.74 -32.70
N GLU A 59 8.29 -8.43 -33.88
CA GLU A 59 6.89 -8.54 -34.26
C GLU A 59 6.38 -9.98 -34.18
N GLU A 60 7.15 -10.94 -34.72
CA GLU A 60 6.88 -12.38 -34.57
C GLU A 60 6.88 -12.80 -33.10
N TRP A 61 7.86 -12.32 -32.33
CA TRP A 61 7.95 -12.63 -30.91
C TRP A 61 6.77 -12.08 -30.12
N TRP A 62 6.40 -10.83 -30.39
CA TRP A 62 5.25 -10.17 -29.78
C TRP A 62 3.95 -10.88 -30.14
N LEU A 63 3.77 -11.26 -31.41
CA LEU A 63 2.57 -11.99 -31.84
C LEU A 63 2.44 -13.32 -31.09
N ALA A 64 3.52 -14.09 -30.98
CA ALA A 64 3.51 -15.36 -30.24
C ALA A 64 3.14 -15.16 -28.76
N ILE A 65 3.68 -14.13 -28.10
CA ILE A 65 3.32 -13.78 -26.71
C ILE A 65 1.85 -13.35 -26.61
N LYS A 66 1.36 -12.52 -27.55
CA LYS A 66 -0.03 -12.04 -27.53
C LYS A 66 -1.03 -13.15 -27.73
N PHE A 67 -0.74 -14.17 -28.54
CA PHE A 67 -1.57 -15.39 -28.58
C PHE A 67 -1.67 -16.04 -27.20
N ALA A 68 -0.54 -16.23 -26.52
CA ALA A 68 -0.53 -16.83 -25.18
C ALA A 68 -1.27 -15.98 -24.13
N ARG A 69 -1.17 -14.64 -24.21
CA ARG A 69 -1.88 -13.72 -23.32
C ARG A 69 -3.37 -13.67 -23.58
N LYS A 70 -3.77 -13.53 -24.85
CA LYS A 70 -5.19 -13.48 -25.24
C LYS A 70 -5.93 -14.77 -24.89
N ALA A 71 -5.25 -15.92 -24.93
CA ALA A 71 -5.81 -17.19 -24.45
C ALA A 71 -6.10 -17.22 -22.93
N LEU A 72 -5.48 -16.33 -22.14
CA LEU A 72 -5.65 -16.22 -20.70
C LEU A 72 -6.51 -15.03 -20.26
N TYR A 73 -6.89 -14.14 -21.19
CA TYR A 73 -7.60 -12.92 -20.82
C TYR A 73 -8.99 -13.21 -20.27
N LYS A 74 -9.29 -12.52 -19.17
CA LYS A 74 -10.59 -12.45 -18.52
C LYS A 74 -11.06 -11.00 -18.59
N ASN A 75 -12.34 -10.80 -18.90
CA ASN A 75 -12.93 -9.48 -18.94
C ASN A 75 -13.21 -8.96 -17.53
N ILE A 76 -12.93 -7.68 -17.33
CA ILE A 76 -13.39 -6.91 -16.18
C ILE A 76 -14.71 -6.25 -16.61
N PRO A 77 -15.79 -6.30 -15.80
CA PRO A 77 -17.09 -5.70 -16.14
C PRO A 77 -17.07 -4.17 -15.98
N HIS A 78 -16.07 -3.54 -16.60
CA HIS A 78 -15.83 -2.10 -16.67
C HIS A 78 -15.02 -1.81 -17.94
N SER A 79 -15.18 -0.63 -18.52
CA SER A 79 -14.58 -0.30 -19.82
C SER A 79 -13.65 0.91 -19.73
N ASP A 80 -12.72 1.02 -20.66
CA ASP A 80 -11.90 2.22 -20.85
C ASP A 80 -12.74 3.40 -21.39
N LYS A 81 -12.11 4.56 -21.59
CA LYS A 81 -12.76 5.77 -22.13
C LYS A 81 -13.25 5.63 -23.58
N ASN A 82 -12.81 4.60 -24.29
CA ASN A 82 -13.22 4.27 -25.66
C ASN A 82 -14.23 3.12 -25.69
N SER A 83 -14.80 2.74 -24.54
CA SER A 83 -15.75 1.63 -24.39
C SER A 83 -15.19 0.23 -24.66
N ASN A 84 -13.87 0.05 -24.71
CA ASN A 84 -13.29 -1.30 -24.74
C ASN A 84 -13.29 -1.87 -23.33
N TYR A 85 -13.59 -3.17 -23.18
CA TYR A 85 -13.48 -3.82 -21.87
C TYR A 85 -12.03 -3.85 -21.41
N PHE A 86 -11.83 -3.57 -20.13
CA PHE A 86 -10.56 -3.89 -19.49
C PHE A 86 -10.40 -5.41 -19.41
N VAL A 87 -9.19 -5.90 -19.63
CA VAL A 87 -8.85 -7.32 -19.53
C VAL A 87 -7.72 -7.53 -18.55
N TYR A 88 -7.66 -8.71 -17.96
CA TYR A 88 -6.50 -9.15 -17.20
C TYR A 88 -6.23 -10.63 -17.43
N SER A 89 -5.01 -11.07 -17.15
CA SER A 89 -4.61 -12.47 -17.19
C SER A 89 -3.88 -12.87 -15.91
N GLU A 90 -3.78 -14.17 -15.68
CA GLU A 90 -3.07 -14.77 -14.54
C GLU A 90 -1.95 -15.69 -15.04
N PRO A 91 -0.88 -15.15 -15.66
CA PRO A 91 0.29 -15.92 -16.05
C PRO A 91 1.06 -16.44 -14.82
N ASP A 92 2.07 -17.29 -15.03
CA ASP A 92 2.86 -17.91 -13.95
C ASP A 92 3.42 -16.87 -12.97
N ALA A 93 3.87 -15.71 -13.47
CA ALA A 93 4.35 -14.60 -12.65
C ALA A 93 3.28 -14.05 -11.68
N VAL A 94 2.03 -13.88 -12.14
CA VAL A 94 0.92 -13.41 -11.29
C VAL A 94 0.58 -14.47 -10.25
N ARG A 95 0.42 -15.73 -10.68
CA ARG A 95 0.08 -16.85 -9.78
C ARG A 95 1.12 -17.04 -8.68
N ARG A 96 2.41 -16.95 -9.03
CA ARG A 96 3.51 -17.01 -8.06
C ARG A 96 3.44 -15.85 -7.06
N LEU A 97 3.26 -14.62 -7.53
CA LEU A 97 3.18 -13.46 -6.63
C LEU A 97 1.95 -13.52 -5.71
N LEU A 98 0.82 -14.04 -6.19
CA LEU A 98 -0.37 -14.27 -5.37
C LEU A 98 -0.12 -15.33 -4.31
N HIS A 99 0.50 -16.46 -4.69
CA HIS A 99 0.86 -17.52 -3.75
C HIS A 99 1.73 -17.01 -2.59
N GLU A 100 2.72 -16.16 -2.87
CA GLU A 100 3.53 -15.52 -1.82
C GLU A 100 2.68 -14.64 -0.89
N ILE A 101 1.71 -13.90 -1.44
CA ILE A 101 0.80 -13.09 -0.63
C ILE A 101 -0.14 -13.97 0.20
N ASP A 102 -0.61 -15.10 -0.32
CA ASP A 102 -1.50 -15.98 0.45
C ASP A 102 -0.78 -16.65 1.62
N ILE A 103 0.46 -17.13 1.40
CA ILE A 103 1.30 -17.72 2.45
C ILE A 103 1.52 -16.73 3.60
N HIS A 104 1.81 -15.48 3.28
CA HIS A 104 2.19 -14.49 4.29
C HIS A 104 1.03 -13.61 4.75
N GLY A 105 -0.07 -13.58 4.00
CA GLY A 105 -1.15 -12.62 4.12
C GLY A 105 -2.51 -13.20 4.52
N GLY A 106 -2.78 -14.47 4.23
CA GLY A 106 -4.10 -15.11 4.41
C GLY A 106 -4.19 -16.22 5.45
N GLY A 107 -3.11 -16.95 5.76
CA GLY A 107 -3.17 -18.07 6.69
C GLY A 107 -1.81 -18.36 7.33
N GLU A 108 -1.75 -18.37 8.65
CA GLU A 108 -0.55 -18.70 9.43
C GLU A 108 0.66 -17.77 9.19
N LEU A 109 0.51 -16.51 9.58
CA LEU A 109 1.65 -15.85 10.19
C LEU A 109 2.08 -16.69 11.41
N LYS A 110 3.15 -17.46 11.26
CA LYS A 110 4.05 -17.92 12.34
C LYS A 110 4.54 -16.77 13.26
N ALA A 111 4.10 -15.54 13.00
CA ALA A 111 4.21 -14.39 13.89
C ALA A 111 3.20 -14.37 15.05
N THR A 112 2.35 -15.40 15.19
CA THR A 112 1.38 -15.51 16.29
C THR A 112 2.01 -15.35 17.67
N GLU A 113 3.21 -15.80 17.98
CA GLU A 113 3.71 -15.60 19.36
C GLU A 113 4.01 -14.13 19.72
N GLN A 114 4.28 -13.25 18.75
CA GLN A 114 4.68 -11.85 19.03
C GLN A 114 3.68 -10.81 18.56
N VAL A 115 2.90 -11.14 17.54
CA VAL A 115 1.72 -10.38 17.09
C VAL A 115 0.47 -10.81 17.89
N ALA A 116 0.44 -11.96 18.56
CA ALA A 116 -0.67 -12.28 19.48
C ALA A 116 -0.53 -11.64 20.86
N ASN A 117 0.61 -11.00 21.21
CA ASN A 117 0.60 -10.07 22.35
C ASN A 117 -0.23 -8.85 21.93
N PRO A 118 -1.42 -8.63 22.51
CA PRO A 118 -2.34 -7.60 22.04
C PRO A 118 -1.71 -6.21 22.08
N SER A 119 -0.89 -5.93 23.10
CA SER A 119 -0.22 -4.63 23.25
C SER A 119 0.81 -4.33 22.14
N THR A 120 1.55 -5.35 21.70
CA THR A 120 2.53 -5.21 20.62
C THR A 120 1.83 -5.09 19.27
N ARG A 121 0.74 -5.84 19.07
CA ARG A 121 -0.12 -5.78 17.87
C ARG A 121 -0.71 -4.39 17.67
N ASP A 122 -1.33 -3.84 18.71
CA ASP A 122 -1.96 -2.51 18.66
C ASP A 122 -0.93 -1.43 18.30
N THR A 123 0.28 -1.54 18.87
CA THR A 123 1.39 -0.64 18.56
C THR A 123 1.81 -0.73 17.09
N TYR A 124 1.89 -1.94 16.52
CA TYR A 124 2.26 -2.10 15.11
C TYR A 124 1.19 -1.59 14.17
N LEU A 125 -0.07 -1.91 14.46
CA LEU A 125 -1.22 -1.45 13.71
C LEU A 125 -1.24 0.09 13.64
N ILE A 126 -1.14 0.75 14.79
CA ILE A 126 -1.12 2.22 14.85
C ILE A 126 0.07 2.80 14.07
N ASN A 127 1.25 2.18 14.15
CA ASN A 127 2.42 2.68 13.42
C ASN A 127 2.28 2.52 11.91
N SER A 128 1.69 1.41 11.44
CA SER A 128 1.45 1.17 10.02
C SER A 128 0.40 2.12 9.47
N LEU A 129 -0.72 2.28 10.18
CA LEU A 129 -1.79 3.22 9.84
C LEU A 129 -1.25 4.66 9.69
N ILE A 130 -0.43 5.09 10.66
CA ILE A 130 0.26 6.38 10.61
C ILE A 130 1.19 6.47 9.39
N GLU A 131 1.97 5.42 9.12
CA GLU A 131 2.91 5.42 7.99
C GLU A 131 2.20 5.53 6.64
N GLU A 132 1.13 4.76 6.46
CA GLU A 132 0.31 4.79 5.25
C GLU A 132 -0.33 6.16 5.06
N SER A 133 -0.88 6.74 6.14
CA SER A 133 -1.51 8.07 6.09
C SER A 133 -0.55 9.18 5.68
N ILE A 134 0.69 9.11 6.19
CA ILE A 134 1.76 10.05 5.83
C ILE A 134 2.17 9.86 4.38
N THR A 135 2.50 8.63 3.98
CA THR A 135 3.11 8.35 2.68
C THR A 135 2.11 8.46 1.53
N SER A 136 0.86 8.03 1.73
CA SER A 136 -0.24 8.22 0.79
C SER A 136 -0.48 9.70 0.51
N SER A 137 -0.49 10.55 1.53
CA SER A 137 -0.69 12.00 1.34
C SER A 137 0.51 12.67 0.69
N GLN A 138 1.74 12.21 1.01
CA GLN A 138 2.96 12.72 0.39
C GLN A 138 3.07 12.36 -1.11
N LEU A 139 2.46 11.25 -1.54
CA LEU A 139 2.36 10.92 -2.97
C LEU A 139 1.51 11.94 -3.73
N GLU A 140 0.52 12.54 -3.06
CA GLU A 140 -0.32 13.61 -3.62
C GLU A 140 0.19 15.02 -3.27
N GLY A 141 1.47 15.17 -2.91
CA GLY A 141 2.10 16.47 -2.72
C GLY A 141 2.08 17.05 -1.30
N ALA A 142 1.58 16.35 -0.28
CA ALA A 142 1.65 16.83 1.10
C ALA A 142 3.12 17.05 1.56
N ALA A 143 3.48 18.29 1.87
CA ALA A 143 4.83 18.71 2.18
C ALA A 143 5.10 18.74 3.70
N THR A 144 4.96 17.60 4.37
CA THR A 144 5.25 17.47 5.81
C THR A 144 6.32 16.41 6.06
N THR A 145 7.25 16.67 6.98
CA THR A 145 8.24 15.66 7.38
C THR A 145 7.58 14.52 8.14
N ARG A 146 8.08 13.29 7.94
CA ARG A 146 7.59 12.10 8.63
C ARG A 146 7.58 12.26 10.15
N LYS A 147 8.61 12.91 10.72
CA LYS A 147 8.72 13.14 12.17
C LYS A 147 7.56 14.01 12.68
N VAL A 148 7.35 15.16 12.03
CA VAL A 148 6.31 16.13 12.41
C VAL A 148 4.90 15.54 12.29
N ALA A 149 4.64 14.83 11.19
CA ALA A 149 3.34 14.20 10.95
C ALA A 149 3.07 13.03 11.93
N LYS A 150 4.09 12.24 12.23
CA LYS A 150 3.98 11.16 13.22
C LYS A 150 3.75 11.69 14.63
N GLU A 151 4.43 12.77 15.01
CA GLU A 151 4.19 13.45 16.29
C GLU A 151 2.78 14.05 16.34
N MET A 152 2.29 14.60 15.22
CA MET A 152 0.94 15.14 15.12
C MET A 152 -0.13 14.10 15.48
N LEU A 153 -0.13 12.99 14.74
CA LEU A 153 -1.13 11.93 14.89
C LEU A 153 -1.05 11.29 16.28
N ARG A 154 0.16 11.08 16.81
CA ARG A 154 0.34 10.50 18.16
C ARG A 154 -0.10 11.41 19.29
N GLN A 155 0.09 12.73 19.15
CA GLN A 155 -0.30 13.70 20.17
C GLN A 155 -1.75 14.15 20.02
N LYS A 156 -2.43 13.75 18.93
CA LYS A 156 -3.77 14.25 18.56
C LYS A 156 -3.84 15.78 18.60
N ARG A 157 -2.77 16.44 18.14
CA ARG A 157 -2.78 17.89 17.98
C ARG A 157 -3.49 18.24 16.67
N GLU A 158 -4.07 19.43 16.64
CA GLU A 158 -4.64 19.98 15.41
C GLU A 158 -3.56 20.15 14.31
N PRO A 159 -3.94 19.99 13.02
CA PRO A 159 -3.07 20.26 11.89
C PRO A 159 -2.86 21.77 11.75
N ARG A 160 -1.68 22.18 11.28
CA ARG A 160 -1.29 23.60 11.15
C ARG A 160 -1.43 24.14 9.73
N ASP A 161 -1.46 23.26 8.75
CA ASP A 161 -1.49 23.61 7.33
C ASP A 161 -2.26 22.55 6.51
N LYS A 162 -2.42 22.81 5.20
CA LYS A 162 -3.09 21.91 4.25
C LYS A 162 -2.43 20.53 4.20
N SER A 163 -1.10 20.44 4.28
CA SER A 163 -0.36 19.17 4.19
C SER A 163 -0.58 18.28 5.41
N GLU A 164 -0.54 18.88 6.61
CA GLU A 164 -0.88 18.20 7.86
C GLU A 164 -2.35 17.77 7.88
N THR A 165 -3.24 18.60 7.35
CA THR A 165 -4.67 18.28 7.23
C THR A 165 -4.89 17.09 6.30
N MET A 166 -4.23 17.04 5.14
CA MET A 166 -4.30 15.88 4.22
C MET A 166 -3.89 14.58 4.92
N ILE A 167 -2.82 14.62 5.73
CA ILE A 167 -2.33 13.45 6.47
C ILE A 167 -3.34 13.00 7.54
N LEU A 168 -3.90 13.96 8.29
CA LEU A 168 -4.91 13.67 9.31
C LEU A 168 -6.18 13.08 8.68
N ASN A 169 -6.64 13.67 7.59
CA ASN A 169 -7.78 13.17 6.82
C ASN A 169 -7.54 11.74 6.31
N ASN A 170 -6.35 11.44 5.77
CA ASN A 170 -6.03 10.08 5.34
C ASN A 170 -5.99 9.11 6.53
N TYR A 171 -5.56 9.55 7.71
CA TYR A 171 -5.63 8.74 8.92
C TYR A 171 -7.08 8.39 9.29
N TYR A 172 -7.98 9.38 9.31
CA TYR A 172 -9.41 9.15 9.57
C TYR A 172 -10.09 8.32 8.48
N ALA A 173 -9.72 8.51 7.22
CA ALA A 173 -10.24 7.69 6.13
C ALA A 173 -9.85 6.21 6.31
N MET A 174 -8.63 5.94 6.77
CA MET A 174 -8.17 4.58 7.04
C MET A 174 -8.85 3.95 8.28
N GLU A 175 -9.24 4.76 9.27
CA GLU A 175 -10.11 4.30 10.37
C GLU A 175 -11.54 4.02 9.86
N PHE A 176 -12.10 4.92 9.05
CA PHE A 176 -13.43 4.76 8.46
C PHE A 176 -13.56 3.49 7.62
N ILE A 177 -12.62 3.21 6.70
CA ILE A 177 -12.67 1.99 5.86
C ILE A 177 -12.66 0.69 6.69
N LYS A 178 -12.05 0.74 7.89
CA LYS A 178 -12.00 -0.41 8.79
C LYS A 178 -13.37 -0.65 9.42
N ASP A 179 -14.05 0.42 9.80
CA ASP A 179 -15.39 0.34 10.38
C ASP A 179 -16.41 -0.17 9.35
N ILE A 180 -16.30 0.25 8.09
CA ILE A 180 -17.21 -0.14 7.00
C ILE A 180 -16.74 -1.38 6.22
N SER A 181 -15.67 -2.08 6.63
CA SER A 181 -15.07 -3.15 5.82
C SER A 181 -16.00 -4.34 5.59
N ASN A 182 -17.01 -4.53 6.44
CA ASN A 182 -18.00 -5.60 6.31
C ASN A 182 -19.21 -5.21 5.46
N GLU A 183 -19.36 -3.93 5.12
CA GLU A 183 -20.49 -3.40 4.35
C GLU A 183 -20.30 -3.65 2.85
N GLU A 184 -21.39 -3.62 2.08
CA GLU A 184 -21.32 -3.60 0.62
C GLU A 184 -20.96 -2.19 0.15
N LEU A 185 -20.08 -2.06 -0.84
CA LEU A 185 -19.64 -0.75 -1.32
C LEU A 185 -20.77 -0.08 -2.10
N THR A 186 -21.08 1.16 -1.76
CA THR A 186 -22.02 1.99 -2.51
C THR A 186 -21.35 3.26 -3.01
N PRO A 187 -21.87 3.91 -4.06
CA PRO A 187 -21.37 5.22 -4.48
C PRO A 187 -21.34 6.23 -3.33
N GLU A 188 -22.34 6.21 -2.45
CA GLU A 188 -22.45 7.09 -1.28
C GLU A 188 -21.29 6.88 -0.30
N LEU A 189 -20.90 5.62 -0.02
CA LEU A 189 -19.73 5.33 0.82
C LEU A 189 -18.43 5.82 0.18
N ILE A 190 -18.29 5.75 -1.14
CA ILE A 190 -17.13 6.30 -1.85
C ILE A 190 -17.12 7.83 -1.75
N TYR A 191 -18.28 8.48 -1.87
CA TYR A 191 -18.41 9.92 -1.71
C TYR A 191 -18.10 10.36 -0.28
N GLU A 192 -18.59 9.64 0.73
CA GLU A 192 -18.26 9.89 2.14
C GLU A 192 -16.78 9.71 2.44
N LEU A 193 -16.17 8.63 1.93
CA LEU A 193 -14.74 8.42 2.01
C LEU A 193 -13.95 9.59 1.40
N HIS A 194 -14.39 10.08 0.24
CA HIS A 194 -13.81 11.26 -0.39
C HIS A 194 -14.02 12.53 0.45
N VAL A 195 -15.20 12.72 1.07
CA VAL A 195 -15.44 13.85 2.01
C VAL A 195 -14.44 13.82 3.15
N ILE A 196 -14.20 12.66 3.76
CA ILE A 196 -13.23 12.51 4.85
C ILE A 196 -11.82 12.86 4.37
N LEU A 197 -11.41 12.35 3.21
CA LEU A 197 -10.09 12.58 2.62
C LEU A 197 -9.82 14.05 2.26
N SER A 198 -10.86 14.77 1.87
CA SER A 198 -10.77 16.09 1.24
C SER A 198 -11.20 17.25 2.14
N LYS A 199 -11.65 16.96 3.38
CA LYS A 199 -12.10 17.95 4.36
C LYS A 199 -11.06 19.04 4.60
N ASN A 200 -11.42 20.30 4.35
CA ASN A 200 -10.56 21.48 4.53
C ASN A 200 -9.23 21.43 3.73
N THR A 201 -9.17 20.63 2.67
CA THR A 201 -8.00 20.56 1.77
C THR A 201 -8.33 20.87 0.31
N PHE A 202 -9.61 21.00 -0.03
CA PHE A 202 -10.05 21.40 -1.37
C PHE A 202 -10.02 22.91 -1.54
N ASP A 203 -9.69 23.36 -2.75
CA ASP A 203 -9.70 24.77 -3.10
C ASP A 203 -11.15 25.26 -3.36
N ASP A 204 -12.01 24.42 -3.94
CA ASP A 204 -13.47 24.59 -3.94
C ASP A 204 -14.14 23.61 -2.96
N PRO A 205 -14.54 24.06 -1.76
CA PRO A 205 -15.26 23.23 -0.79
C PRO A 205 -16.56 22.64 -1.34
N GLY A 206 -17.17 23.25 -2.35
CA GLY A 206 -18.42 22.81 -2.98
C GLY A 206 -18.30 21.50 -3.75
N MET A 207 -17.09 21.10 -4.13
CA MET A 207 -16.79 19.88 -4.90
C MET A 207 -16.39 18.70 -4.03
N VAL A 208 -16.26 18.90 -2.71
CA VAL A 208 -15.97 17.83 -1.76
C VAL A 208 -17.12 16.81 -1.74
N GLY A 209 -16.79 15.57 -2.10
CA GLY A 209 -17.73 14.44 -2.09
C GLY A 209 -18.62 14.38 -3.33
N LYS A 210 -18.33 15.17 -4.37
CA LYS A 210 -19.12 15.22 -5.60
C LYS A 210 -18.27 14.80 -6.78
N LEU A 211 -18.91 14.12 -7.74
CA LEU A 211 -18.31 13.87 -9.03
C LEU A 211 -17.99 15.21 -9.70
N ARG A 212 -16.85 15.28 -10.38
CA ARG A 212 -16.51 16.44 -11.21
C ARG A 212 -17.54 16.63 -12.31
N THR A 213 -17.79 17.88 -12.67
CA THR A 213 -18.72 18.24 -13.75
C THR A 213 -18.01 18.63 -15.05
N ALA A 214 -16.73 18.99 -14.95
CA ALA A 214 -15.91 19.40 -16.07
C ALA A 214 -15.00 18.26 -16.58
N ASP A 215 -14.58 18.38 -17.84
CA ASP A 215 -13.69 17.43 -18.54
C ASP A 215 -12.23 17.90 -18.60
N ASP A 216 -11.92 19.07 -18.04
CA ASP A 216 -10.59 19.70 -18.06
C ASP A 216 -9.65 19.19 -16.97
N VAL A 217 -9.97 18.01 -16.41
CA VAL A 217 -9.12 17.31 -15.44
C VAL A 217 -8.20 16.34 -16.18
N TYR A 218 -6.90 16.48 -15.94
CA TYR A 218 -5.86 15.66 -16.56
C TYR A 218 -4.95 15.08 -15.48
N VAL A 219 -4.47 13.86 -15.71
CA VAL A 219 -3.42 13.27 -14.87
C VAL A 219 -2.08 13.51 -15.57
N GLY A 220 -1.14 14.20 -14.92
CA GLY A 220 0.10 14.63 -15.53
C GLY A 220 1.28 14.77 -14.56
N ASP A 221 2.45 15.12 -15.09
CA ASP A 221 3.61 15.55 -14.29
C ASP A 221 3.63 17.07 -14.27
N ASP A 222 3.38 17.66 -13.09
CA ASP A 222 3.29 19.12 -12.89
C ASP A 222 4.56 19.87 -13.30
N ARG A 223 5.70 19.18 -13.35
CA ARG A 223 6.99 19.78 -13.70
C ARG A 223 7.10 20.21 -15.15
N ASP A 224 6.51 19.43 -16.07
CA ASP A 224 6.67 19.60 -17.52
C ASP A 224 5.33 19.75 -18.24
N ALA A 225 4.22 19.92 -17.50
CA ALA A 225 2.84 20.00 -18.03
C ALA A 225 2.47 18.85 -19.00
N THR A 226 3.13 17.69 -18.87
CA THR A 226 2.87 16.55 -19.75
C THR A 226 1.58 15.88 -19.32
N ILE A 227 0.57 15.90 -20.18
CA ILE A 227 -0.65 15.11 -20.00
C ILE A 227 -0.29 13.64 -20.19
N ILE A 228 -0.38 12.87 -19.11
CA ILE A 228 -0.07 11.44 -19.08
C ILE A 228 -1.34 10.64 -19.38
N HIS A 229 -2.47 11.08 -18.82
CA HIS A 229 -3.75 10.42 -19.00
C HIS A 229 -4.89 11.44 -19.05
N VAL A 230 -5.85 11.15 -19.93
CA VAL A 230 -7.12 11.87 -20.06
C VAL A 230 -8.23 10.91 -19.60
N PRO A 231 -8.95 11.24 -18.51
CA PRO A 231 -10.00 10.38 -17.96
C PRO A 231 -11.28 10.38 -18.81
N PRO A 232 -12.22 9.46 -18.54
CA PRO A 232 -13.55 9.44 -19.16
C PRO A 232 -14.33 10.74 -18.99
N LYS A 233 -15.43 10.91 -19.72
CA LYS A 233 -16.24 12.14 -19.67
C LYS A 233 -17.02 12.26 -18.36
N ALA A 234 -17.15 13.48 -17.83
CA ALA A 234 -17.85 13.75 -16.56
C ALA A 234 -19.27 13.17 -16.53
N LYS A 235 -20.00 13.27 -17.65
CA LYS A 235 -21.36 12.75 -17.81
C LYS A 235 -21.49 11.23 -17.62
N GLU A 236 -20.39 10.48 -17.73
CA GLU A 236 -20.38 9.02 -17.62
C GLU A 236 -20.12 8.56 -16.18
N LEU A 237 -19.53 9.42 -15.35
CA LEU A 237 -18.96 9.06 -14.04
C LEU A 237 -19.98 8.45 -13.08
N ALA A 238 -21.25 8.87 -13.09
CA ALA A 238 -22.28 8.28 -12.23
C ALA A 238 -22.50 6.79 -12.56
N SER A 239 -22.60 6.45 -13.85
CA SER A 239 -22.77 5.07 -14.30
C SER A 239 -21.51 4.23 -14.07
N ARG A 240 -20.34 4.83 -14.25
CA ARG A 240 -19.05 4.17 -14.04
C ARG A 240 -18.78 3.90 -12.56
N MET A 241 -19.11 4.84 -11.67
CA MET A 241 -19.06 4.67 -10.22
C MET A 241 -19.95 3.50 -9.78
N LYS A 242 -21.17 3.40 -10.33
CA LYS A 242 -22.03 2.25 -10.08
C LYS A 242 -21.37 0.94 -10.51
N SER A 243 -20.76 0.91 -11.70
CA SER A 243 -20.04 -0.27 -12.20
C SER A 243 -18.85 -0.67 -11.30
N ILE A 244 -18.11 0.29 -10.74
CA ILE A 244 -17.05 0.03 -9.75
C ILE A 244 -17.63 -0.66 -8.50
N CYS A 245 -18.74 -0.15 -7.95
CA CYS A 245 -19.41 -0.75 -6.81
C CYS A 245 -19.97 -2.15 -7.12
N ASP A 246 -20.62 -2.31 -8.27
CA ASP A 246 -21.13 -3.62 -8.72
C ASP A 246 -19.99 -4.64 -8.85
N PHE A 247 -18.83 -4.24 -9.38
CA PHE A 247 -17.63 -5.08 -9.45
C PHE A 247 -17.08 -5.42 -8.06
N ALA A 248 -16.97 -4.44 -7.16
CA ALA A 248 -16.48 -4.64 -5.79
C ALA A 248 -17.29 -5.71 -5.03
N ASN A 249 -18.61 -5.63 -5.17
CA ASN A 249 -19.59 -6.45 -4.45
C ASN A 249 -19.88 -7.78 -5.16
N SER A 250 -19.34 -7.99 -6.36
CA SER A 250 -19.60 -9.19 -7.15
C SER A 250 -19.22 -10.48 -6.41
N ARG A 251 -20.16 -11.44 -6.39
CA ARG A 251 -19.96 -12.80 -5.89
C ARG A 251 -20.27 -13.76 -7.03
N HIS A 252 -19.22 -14.24 -7.69
CA HIS A 252 -19.37 -15.18 -8.79
C HIS A 252 -18.96 -16.59 -8.33
N PRO A 253 -19.93 -17.47 -8.00
CA PRO A 253 -19.63 -18.82 -7.51
C PRO A 253 -18.92 -19.69 -8.57
N THR A 254 -19.07 -19.37 -9.85
CA THR A 254 -18.48 -20.11 -10.97
C THR A 254 -17.19 -19.49 -11.51
N ASN A 255 -17.05 -18.16 -11.44
CA ASN A 255 -15.89 -17.43 -11.93
C ASN A 255 -15.08 -16.87 -10.74
N PHE A 256 -14.11 -17.65 -10.28
CA PHE A 256 -13.24 -17.21 -9.20
C PHE A 256 -12.33 -16.06 -9.66
N LEU A 257 -12.47 -14.92 -8.97
CA LEU A 257 -11.52 -13.81 -9.02
C LEU A 257 -10.80 -13.76 -7.66
N HIS A 258 -9.49 -13.91 -7.70
CA HIS A 258 -8.67 -13.84 -6.51
C HIS A 258 -8.89 -12.51 -5.75
N PRO A 259 -9.10 -12.53 -4.42
CA PRO A 259 -9.42 -11.32 -3.66
C PRO A 259 -8.40 -10.18 -3.78
N VAL A 260 -7.11 -10.49 -3.73
CA VAL A 260 -6.02 -9.53 -3.95
C VAL A 260 -6.12 -8.86 -5.33
N LEU A 261 -6.42 -9.63 -6.39
CA LEU A 261 -6.61 -9.07 -7.72
C LEU A 261 -7.81 -8.13 -7.78
N ARG A 262 -8.92 -8.47 -7.10
CA ARG A 262 -10.10 -7.60 -7.00
C ARG A 262 -9.74 -6.24 -6.39
N ALA A 263 -9.02 -6.24 -5.27
CA ALA A 263 -8.60 -5.02 -4.60
C ALA A 263 -7.68 -4.16 -5.49
N ILE A 264 -6.75 -4.79 -6.21
CA ILE A 264 -5.86 -4.10 -7.16
C ILE A 264 -6.63 -3.52 -8.34
N ILE A 265 -7.60 -4.26 -8.88
CA ILE A 265 -8.43 -3.78 -9.98
C ILE A 265 -9.29 -2.58 -9.51
N LEU A 266 -9.87 -2.62 -8.31
CA LEU A 266 -10.62 -1.48 -7.77
C LEU A 266 -9.77 -0.21 -7.65
N HIS A 267 -8.53 -0.36 -7.18
CA HIS A 267 -7.56 0.73 -7.17
C HIS A 267 -7.38 1.31 -8.58
N PHE A 268 -7.09 0.45 -9.55
CA PHE A 268 -6.88 0.86 -10.93
C PHE A 268 -8.09 1.60 -11.50
N LEU A 269 -9.29 1.03 -11.35
CA LEU A 269 -10.52 1.56 -11.95
C LEU A 269 -10.84 2.96 -11.41
N LEU A 270 -10.79 3.18 -10.09
CA LEU A 270 -11.07 4.51 -9.54
C LEU A 270 -10.04 5.55 -9.98
N ALA A 271 -8.75 5.18 -10.00
CA ALA A 271 -7.68 6.08 -10.42
C ALA A 271 -7.75 6.42 -11.92
N TYR A 272 -8.15 5.45 -12.76
CA TYR A 272 -8.38 5.62 -14.19
C TYR A 272 -9.59 6.51 -14.48
N ASP A 273 -10.72 6.27 -13.80
CA ASP A 273 -11.94 7.05 -14.00
C ASP A 273 -11.78 8.51 -13.57
N HIS A 274 -10.94 8.73 -12.56
CA HIS A 274 -10.65 10.03 -11.99
C HIS A 274 -11.93 10.83 -11.70
N PRO A 275 -12.84 10.29 -10.87
CA PRO A 275 -14.20 10.82 -10.73
C PRO A 275 -14.30 12.16 -9.98
N PHE A 276 -13.31 12.52 -9.16
CA PHE A 276 -13.27 13.75 -8.37
C PHE A 276 -12.30 14.77 -8.98
N GLU A 277 -12.39 16.04 -8.59
CA GLU A 277 -11.43 17.08 -9.05
C GLU A 277 -10.03 16.90 -8.43
N ASP A 278 -9.96 16.41 -7.20
CA ASP A 278 -8.73 16.05 -6.48
C ASP A 278 -9.03 14.88 -5.53
N GLY A 279 -8.01 14.24 -4.95
CA GLY A 279 -8.17 13.17 -3.96
C GLY A 279 -8.37 11.79 -4.56
N ASN A 280 -8.37 11.64 -5.89
CA ASN A 280 -8.57 10.36 -6.58
C ASN A 280 -7.52 9.31 -6.17
N GLY A 281 -6.23 9.67 -6.13
CA GLY A 281 -5.17 8.74 -5.74
C GLY A 281 -5.33 8.21 -4.32
N ARG A 282 -5.62 9.09 -3.35
CA ARG A 282 -5.88 8.71 -1.95
C ARG A 282 -7.12 7.82 -1.82
N THR A 283 -8.19 8.18 -2.53
CA THR A 283 -9.44 7.41 -2.53
C THR A 283 -9.24 6.02 -3.12
N ALA A 284 -8.48 5.90 -4.22
CA ALA A 284 -8.21 4.63 -4.88
C ALA A 284 -7.40 3.68 -3.98
N ARG A 285 -6.41 4.20 -3.24
CA ARG A 285 -5.66 3.43 -2.26
C ARG A 285 -6.51 3.04 -1.06
N ALA A 286 -7.36 3.93 -0.56
CA ALA A 286 -8.30 3.58 0.51
C ALA A 286 -9.27 2.47 0.09
N LEU A 287 -9.77 2.48 -1.16
CA LEU A 287 -10.59 1.39 -1.71
C LEU A 287 -9.84 0.06 -1.84
N PHE A 288 -8.56 0.10 -2.19
CA PHE A 288 -7.72 -1.10 -2.15
C PHE A 288 -7.71 -1.72 -0.74
N TYR A 289 -7.45 -0.90 0.29
CA TYR A 289 -7.43 -1.39 1.67
C TYR A 289 -8.81 -1.90 2.12
N TRP A 290 -9.88 -1.16 1.83
CA TRP A 290 -11.25 -1.62 2.11
C TRP A 290 -11.53 -3.00 1.50
N SER A 291 -11.19 -3.20 0.23
CA SER A 291 -11.43 -4.47 -0.45
C SER A 291 -10.58 -5.61 0.09
N MET A 292 -9.34 -5.34 0.52
CA MET A 292 -8.50 -6.35 1.16
C MET A 292 -9.08 -6.77 2.52
N LEU A 293 -9.56 -5.81 3.31
CA LEU A 293 -10.19 -6.06 4.61
C LEU A 293 -11.50 -6.84 4.49
N LYS A 294 -12.39 -6.44 3.56
CA LYS A 294 -13.66 -7.13 3.29
C LYS A 294 -13.46 -8.62 2.96
N GLN A 295 -12.33 -8.94 2.34
CA GLN A 295 -12.01 -10.29 1.89
C GLN A 295 -11.17 -11.09 2.90
N GLY A 296 -10.94 -10.56 4.12
CA GLY A 296 -10.27 -11.27 5.20
C GLY A 296 -8.74 -11.15 5.23
N TYR A 297 -8.12 -10.34 4.37
CA TYR A 297 -6.67 -10.11 4.38
C TYR A 297 -6.27 -9.06 5.43
N TRP A 298 -6.56 -9.34 6.70
CA TRP A 298 -6.32 -8.43 7.84
C TRP A 298 -4.85 -8.02 8.03
N THR A 299 -3.90 -8.82 7.52
CA THR A 299 -2.46 -8.52 7.56
C THR A 299 -2.11 -7.24 6.80
N ILE A 300 -2.96 -6.82 5.85
CA ILE A 300 -2.79 -5.58 5.10
C ILE A 300 -2.75 -4.35 6.01
N GLU A 301 -3.41 -4.37 7.16
CA GLU A 301 -3.41 -3.25 8.11
C GLU A 301 -1.99 -2.95 8.67
N PHE A 302 -1.09 -3.93 8.61
CA PHE A 302 0.26 -3.84 9.15
C PHE A 302 1.31 -3.40 8.11
N ILE A 303 0.89 -3.19 6.86
CA ILE A 303 1.79 -2.75 5.80
C ILE A 303 1.34 -1.42 5.19
N SER A 304 2.33 -0.62 4.78
CA SER A 304 2.10 0.60 3.99
C SER A 304 2.58 0.37 2.56
N ILE A 305 1.65 0.24 1.62
CA ILE A 305 1.97 0.14 0.20
C ILE A 305 2.43 1.48 -0.37
N SER A 306 1.90 2.59 0.14
CA SER A 306 2.24 3.93 -0.32
C SER A 306 3.71 4.26 -0.07
N ARG A 307 4.30 3.72 1.01
CA ARG A 307 5.74 3.84 1.26
C ARG A 307 6.57 3.25 0.11
N ILE A 308 6.19 2.10 -0.42
CA ILE A 308 6.90 1.44 -1.53
C ILE A 308 6.67 2.19 -2.84
N LEU A 309 5.42 2.59 -3.11
CA LEU A 309 5.07 3.38 -4.29
C LEU A 309 5.86 4.70 -4.36
N LYS A 310 6.02 5.38 -3.22
CA LYS A 310 6.78 6.63 -3.10
C LYS A 310 8.27 6.49 -3.42
N LEU A 311 8.86 5.31 -3.25
CA LEU A 311 10.27 5.08 -3.61
C LEU A 311 10.47 5.00 -5.13
N ALA A 312 9.43 4.66 -5.90
CA ALA A 312 9.52 4.51 -7.34
C ALA A 312 8.23 4.97 -8.06
N PRO A 313 7.82 6.25 -7.93
CA PRO A 313 6.56 6.75 -8.50
C PRO A 313 6.50 6.57 -10.01
N ALA A 314 7.65 6.65 -10.68
CA ALA A 314 7.73 6.45 -12.13
C ALA A 314 7.31 5.04 -12.59
N LYS A 315 7.53 4.01 -11.76
CA LYS A 315 7.08 2.63 -12.08
C LYS A 315 5.56 2.50 -11.93
N TYR A 316 5.00 3.16 -10.92
CA TYR A 316 3.56 3.18 -10.66
C TYR A 316 2.79 3.83 -11.82
N THR A 317 3.18 5.04 -12.24
CA THR A 317 2.58 5.71 -13.40
C THR A 317 2.77 4.91 -14.69
N ARG A 318 3.95 4.31 -14.90
CA ARG A 318 4.22 3.50 -16.10
C ARG A 318 3.31 2.27 -16.19
N ALA A 319 2.89 1.70 -15.07
CA ALA A 319 2.00 0.56 -15.08
C ALA A 319 0.61 0.92 -15.64
N TYR A 320 0.08 2.11 -15.33
CA TYR A 320 -1.13 2.64 -16.00
C TYR A 320 -0.93 2.84 -17.50
N LEU A 321 0.20 3.46 -17.87
CA LEU A 321 0.49 3.73 -19.28
C LEU A 321 0.61 2.46 -20.11
N HIS A 322 1.24 1.41 -19.59
CA HIS A 322 1.31 0.12 -20.28
C HIS A 322 -0.08 -0.48 -20.50
N THR A 323 -1.01 -0.33 -19.55
CA THR A 323 -2.39 -0.76 -19.72
C THR A 323 -3.09 0.02 -20.82
N GLU A 324 -2.97 1.36 -20.84
CA GLU A 324 -3.58 2.19 -21.89
C GLU A 324 -3.00 1.93 -23.29
N THR A 325 -1.70 1.60 -23.38
CA THR A 325 -1.05 1.37 -24.67
C THR A 325 -1.19 -0.06 -25.18
N ASP A 326 -1.49 -1.06 -24.35
CA ASP A 326 -1.61 -2.47 -24.76
C ASP A 326 -3.03 -3.00 -24.53
N GLU A 327 -3.99 -2.52 -25.33
CA GLU A 327 -5.37 -3.04 -25.41
C GLU A 327 -6.10 -3.12 -24.06
N SER A 328 -5.89 -2.15 -23.16
CA SER A 328 -6.55 -2.11 -21.85
C SER A 328 -6.23 -3.35 -20.99
N ASP A 329 -5.02 -3.89 -21.13
CA ASP A 329 -4.48 -5.00 -20.34
C ASP A 329 -4.02 -4.54 -18.94
N VAL A 330 -4.86 -4.77 -17.93
CA VAL A 330 -4.63 -4.43 -16.52
C VAL A 330 -3.58 -5.36 -15.88
N THR A 331 -3.14 -6.44 -16.55
CA THR A 331 -2.13 -7.36 -16.01
C THR A 331 -0.82 -6.65 -15.65
N TYR A 332 -0.45 -5.60 -16.39
CA TYR A 332 0.72 -4.76 -16.07
C TYR A 332 0.61 -4.09 -14.71
N PHE A 333 -0.54 -3.47 -14.44
CA PHE A 333 -0.83 -2.84 -13.16
C PHE A 333 -0.90 -3.88 -12.04
N ILE A 334 -1.54 -5.02 -12.30
CA ILE A 334 -1.63 -6.15 -11.37
C ILE A 334 -0.24 -6.61 -10.92
N ILE A 335 0.66 -6.93 -11.86
CA ILE A 335 2.00 -7.40 -11.52
C ILE A 335 2.74 -6.36 -10.70
N HIS A 336 2.66 -5.08 -11.07
CA HIS A 336 3.32 -4.02 -10.33
C HIS A 336 2.81 -3.92 -8.88
N GLN A 337 1.49 -3.95 -8.66
CA GLN A 337 0.94 -3.89 -7.32
C GLN A 337 1.23 -5.15 -6.50
N LEU A 338 1.22 -6.33 -7.11
CA LEU A 338 1.60 -7.57 -6.43
C LEU A 338 3.07 -7.56 -5.98
N GLU A 339 3.98 -6.99 -6.78
CA GLU A 339 5.37 -6.78 -6.37
C GLU A 339 5.47 -5.78 -5.19
N VAL A 340 4.69 -4.70 -5.23
CA VAL A 340 4.61 -3.70 -4.16
C VAL A 340 4.13 -4.33 -2.84
N ILE A 341 3.05 -5.12 -2.91
CA ILE A 341 2.48 -5.80 -1.73
C ILE A 341 3.49 -6.81 -1.17
N ASN A 342 4.07 -7.67 -2.00
CA ASN A 342 5.08 -8.63 -1.56
C ASN A 342 6.29 -7.95 -0.93
N LYS A 343 6.75 -6.82 -1.49
CA LYS A 343 7.85 -6.06 -0.89
C LYS A 343 7.46 -5.46 0.47
N ALA A 344 6.24 -4.95 0.59
CA ALA A 344 5.74 -4.38 1.84
C ALA A 344 5.56 -5.46 2.92
N ILE A 345 5.09 -6.67 2.56
CA ILE A 345 5.05 -7.85 3.44
C ILE A 345 6.45 -8.27 3.88
N GLY A 346 7.39 -8.38 2.95
CA GLY A 346 8.79 -8.74 3.26
C GLY A 346 9.43 -7.75 4.24
N ASP A 347 9.26 -6.45 4.02
CA ASP A 347 9.76 -5.41 4.93
C ASP A 347 9.11 -5.51 6.33
N LEU A 348 7.83 -5.89 6.42
CA LEU A 348 7.16 -6.14 7.69
C LEU A 348 7.76 -7.36 8.41
N LEU A 349 7.94 -8.48 7.70
CA LEU A 349 8.50 -9.71 8.28
C LEU A 349 9.92 -9.50 8.80
N GLU A 350 10.78 -8.83 8.03
CA GLU A 350 12.14 -8.47 8.45
C GLU A 350 12.12 -7.59 9.70
N TYR A 351 11.22 -6.60 9.74
CA TYR A 351 11.05 -5.74 10.90
C TYR A 351 10.57 -6.50 12.14
N LEU A 352 9.60 -7.41 11.97
CA LEU A 352 9.07 -8.25 13.06
C LEU A 352 10.16 -9.19 13.60
N GLU A 353 10.95 -9.82 12.73
CA GLU A 353 12.08 -10.67 13.12
C GLU A 353 13.13 -9.87 13.91
N LYS A 354 13.48 -8.66 13.45
CA LYS A 354 14.39 -7.78 14.18
C LYS A 354 13.82 -7.45 15.57
N LYS A 355 12.54 -7.09 15.66
CA LYS A 355 11.89 -6.79 16.94
C LYS A 355 11.80 -7.99 17.86
N SER A 356 11.56 -9.18 17.32
CA SER A 356 11.61 -10.46 18.02
C SER A 356 12.95 -10.67 18.72
N ASN A 357 14.03 -10.55 17.95
CA ASN A 357 15.39 -10.74 18.46
C ASN A 357 15.76 -9.68 19.49
N GLU A 358 15.32 -8.44 19.28
CA GLU A 358 15.48 -7.35 20.24
C GLU A 358 14.78 -7.62 21.59
N ILE A 359 13.57 -8.17 21.58
CA ILE A 359 12.80 -8.54 22.78
C ILE A 359 13.45 -9.75 23.46
N LYS A 360 13.86 -10.78 22.71
CA LYS A 360 14.56 -11.95 23.28
C LYS A 360 15.88 -11.55 23.93
N ALA A 361 16.67 -10.68 23.30
CA ALA A 361 17.90 -10.16 23.88
C ALA A 361 17.65 -9.36 25.17
N ALA A 362 16.59 -8.54 25.17
CA ALA A 362 16.11 -7.80 26.32
C ALA A 362 15.73 -8.72 27.49
N GLU A 363 14.93 -9.75 27.21
CA GLU A 363 14.51 -10.76 28.19
C GLU A 363 15.69 -11.56 28.73
N GLN A 364 16.63 -11.96 27.87
CA GLN A 364 17.85 -12.65 28.29
C GLN A 364 18.73 -11.78 29.19
N PHE A 365 18.86 -10.48 28.89
CA PHE A 365 19.58 -9.54 29.75
C PHE A 365 18.93 -9.45 31.13
N ILE A 366 17.60 -9.33 31.20
CA ILE A 366 16.86 -9.29 32.47
C ILE A 366 16.95 -10.62 33.23
N ARG A 367 16.87 -11.77 32.53
CA ARG A 367 17.00 -13.10 33.14
C ARG A 367 18.38 -13.36 33.73
N LYS A 368 19.44 -12.81 33.12
CA LYS A 368 20.82 -12.94 33.61
C LYS A 368 21.10 -12.09 34.86
N SER A 369 20.31 -11.07 35.12
CA SER A 369 20.40 -10.23 36.32
C SER A 369 19.27 -10.57 37.30
N SER A 370 19.49 -11.55 38.19
CA SER A 370 18.51 -12.06 39.16
C SER A 370 17.76 -10.97 39.93
N ASN A 371 18.43 -9.87 40.25
CA ASN A 371 17.86 -8.77 41.03
C ASN A 371 17.09 -7.73 40.20
N ILE A 372 17.35 -7.62 38.89
CA ILE A 372 16.58 -6.72 38.01
C ILE A 372 15.17 -7.29 37.76
N ARG A 373 15.04 -8.63 37.73
CA ARG A 373 13.76 -9.33 37.50
C ARG A 373 12.72 -9.09 38.61
N SER A 374 13.13 -8.89 39.86
CA SER A 374 12.21 -8.57 40.96
C SER A 374 11.81 -7.09 40.97
N LEU A 375 12.64 -6.21 40.40
CA LEU A 375 12.46 -4.76 40.45
C LEU A 375 11.53 -4.22 39.35
N LEU A 376 11.63 -4.76 38.13
CA LEU A 376 10.97 -4.22 36.94
C LEU A 376 9.85 -5.13 36.40
N ASN A 377 8.72 -4.54 36.05
CA ASN A 377 7.71 -5.24 35.25
C ASN A 377 8.10 -5.26 33.75
N ASN A 378 7.41 -6.07 32.94
CA ASN A 378 7.71 -6.22 31.51
C ASN A 378 7.67 -4.90 30.72
N ARG A 379 6.77 -3.97 31.08
CA ARG A 379 6.64 -2.65 30.41
C ARG A 379 7.81 -1.73 30.75
N GLN A 380 8.25 -1.73 32.00
CA GLN A 380 9.42 -1.00 32.49
C GLN A 380 10.72 -1.53 31.90
N ALA A 381 10.84 -2.85 31.81
CA ALA A 381 11.93 -3.54 31.13
C ALA A 381 12.05 -3.15 29.65
N ALA A 382 10.93 -3.00 28.95
CA ALA A 382 10.90 -2.53 27.56
C ALA A 382 11.40 -1.09 27.43
N LEU A 383 10.98 -0.19 28.33
CA LEU A 383 11.47 1.19 28.39
C LEU A 383 12.99 1.25 28.61
N ILE A 384 13.51 0.46 29.55
CA ILE A 384 14.94 0.40 29.86
C ILE A 384 15.75 -0.10 28.67
N ASN A 385 15.29 -1.16 27.99
CA ASN A 385 15.97 -1.64 26.79
C ASN A 385 16.01 -0.61 25.67
N ARG A 386 14.91 0.13 25.50
CA ARG A 386 14.87 1.21 24.51
C ARG A 386 15.80 2.36 24.89
N ALA A 387 15.88 2.71 26.17
CA ALA A 387 16.80 3.71 26.69
C ALA A 387 18.28 3.28 26.56
N LEU A 388 18.58 1.99 26.67
CA LEU A 388 19.93 1.45 26.45
C LEU A 388 20.36 1.51 24.97
N LYS A 389 19.43 1.25 24.04
CA LYS A 389 19.71 1.28 22.60
C LYS A 389 19.76 2.69 22.03
N ASN A 390 18.96 3.59 22.57
CA ASN A 390 18.90 4.98 22.16
C ASN A 390 18.91 5.88 23.42
N PRO A 391 20.11 6.29 23.88
CA PRO A 391 20.26 7.10 25.09
C PRO A 391 19.54 8.45 25.04
N ASP A 392 19.37 9.01 23.83
CA ASP A 392 18.71 10.31 23.61
C ASP A 392 17.19 10.18 23.41
N ALA A 393 16.63 8.97 23.52
CA ALA A 393 15.20 8.76 23.38
C ALA A 393 14.42 9.48 24.47
N VAL A 394 13.42 10.26 24.05
CA VAL A 394 12.45 10.90 24.94
C VAL A 394 11.21 10.03 25.04
N PHE A 395 10.82 9.69 26.26
CA PHE A 395 9.60 8.94 26.57
C PHE A 395 8.54 9.88 27.13
N TYR A 396 7.28 9.65 26.74
CA TYR A 396 6.12 10.40 27.21
C TYR A 396 5.09 9.45 27.79
N ILE A 397 4.33 9.91 28.79
CA ILE A 397 3.26 9.11 29.41
C ILE A 397 2.26 8.65 28.35
N GLU A 398 1.81 9.56 27.49
CA GLU A 398 0.82 9.26 26.46
C GLU A 398 1.32 8.25 25.43
N SER A 399 2.60 8.34 25.08
CA SER A 399 3.23 7.37 24.17
C SER A 399 3.37 5.98 24.81
N HIS A 400 3.69 5.92 26.11
CA HIS A 400 3.79 4.65 26.85
C HIS A 400 2.42 4.02 27.10
N ARG A 401 1.40 4.87 27.36
CA ARG A 401 -0.01 4.49 27.46
C ARG A 401 -0.49 3.79 26.20
N GLY A 402 -0.30 4.44 25.04
CA GLY A 402 -0.69 3.89 23.75
C GLY A 402 0.11 2.64 23.36
N ALA A 403 1.41 2.60 23.64
CA ALA A 403 2.26 1.47 23.28
C ALA A 403 1.99 0.18 24.07
N HIS A 404 1.42 0.28 25.26
CA HIS A 404 1.15 -0.87 26.13
C HIS A 404 -0.33 -1.11 26.41
N ASN A 405 -1.22 -0.31 25.83
CA ASN A 405 -2.66 -0.35 26.02
C ASN A 405 -3.07 -0.39 27.51
N VAL A 406 -2.56 0.57 28.29
CA VAL A 406 -2.83 0.69 29.74
C VAL A 406 -3.51 2.02 30.05
N THR A 407 -4.00 2.21 31.28
CA THR A 407 -4.53 3.51 31.72
C THR A 407 -3.41 4.56 31.82
N TYR A 408 -3.78 5.83 31.74
CA TYR A 408 -2.83 6.94 31.90
C TYR A 408 -2.07 6.83 33.23
N ASP A 409 -2.77 6.51 34.32
CA ASP A 409 -2.17 6.37 35.64
C ASP A 409 -1.20 5.19 35.73
N THR A 410 -1.51 4.07 35.07
CA THR A 410 -0.60 2.92 34.97
C THR A 410 0.68 3.33 34.23
N ALA A 411 0.54 4.01 33.08
CA ALA A 411 1.67 4.45 32.29
C ALA A 411 2.54 5.48 33.03
N ARG A 412 1.89 6.42 33.73
CA ARG A 412 2.55 7.41 34.60
C ARG A 412 3.31 6.73 35.72
N THR A 413 2.71 5.74 36.37
CA THR A 413 3.32 4.98 37.48
C THR A 413 4.54 4.21 37.00
N ASP A 414 4.45 3.56 35.84
CA ASP A 414 5.58 2.83 35.26
C ASP A 414 6.81 3.74 35.09
N LEU A 415 6.62 4.91 34.46
CA LEU A 415 7.68 5.89 34.20
C LEU A 415 8.22 6.52 35.48
N LEU A 416 7.35 6.88 36.43
CA LEU A 416 7.78 7.46 37.71
C LEU A 416 8.56 6.47 38.56
N LYS A 417 8.22 5.17 38.55
CA LYS A 417 9.00 4.15 39.26
C LYS A 417 10.43 4.08 38.70
N LEU A 418 10.61 4.16 37.39
CA LEU A 418 11.93 4.19 36.75
C LEU A 418 12.71 5.47 37.07
N VAL A 419 12.03 6.59 37.30
CA VAL A 419 12.65 7.83 37.80
C VAL A 419 13.09 7.66 39.25
N ASN A 420 12.24 7.08 40.10
CA ASN A 420 12.56 6.83 41.52
C ASN A 420 13.73 5.85 41.68
N MET A 421 13.85 4.87 40.78
CA MET A 421 14.99 3.95 40.70
C MET A 421 16.25 4.62 40.10
N GLY A 422 16.14 5.86 39.65
CA GLY A 422 17.25 6.60 39.07
C GLY A 422 17.69 6.09 37.70
N PHE A 423 16.83 5.39 36.95
CA PHE A 423 17.12 4.98 35.58
C PHE A 423 16.73 6.04 34.55
N LEU A 424 15.62 6.74 34.80
CA LEU A 424 15.15 7.85 33.98
C LEU A 424 15.23 9.19 34.74
N LYS A 425 15.31 10.29 34.01
CA LYS A 425 15.10 11.66 34.52
C LYS A 425 13.79 12.20 33.97
N LYS A 426 13.00 12.83 34.83
CA LYS A 426 11.79 13.55 34.44
C LYS A 426 12.15 15.00 34.10
N THR A 427 11.74 15.47 32.94
CA THR A 427 11.84 16.85 32.49
C THR A 427 10.47 17.36 32.04
N LYS A 428 10.34 18.67 31.85
CA LYS A 428 9.13 19.30 31.32
C LYS A 428 9.44 19.84 29.93
N THR A 429 8.68 19.38 28.93
CA THR A 429 8.80 19.83 27.54
C THR A 429 7.44 20.39 27.11
N GLY A 430 7.32 21.71 27.03
CA GLY A 430 6.03 22.38 26.84
C GLY A 430 5.05 22.10 27.98
N LYS A 431 3.84 21.63 27.65
CA LYS A 431 2.79 21.26 28.61
C LYS A 431 2.91 19.81 29.12
N ALA A 432 3.79 18.98 28.54
CA ALA A 432 3.91 17.55 28.85
C ALA A 432 5.15 17.21 29.69
N PHE A 433 5.06 16.10 30.44
CA PHE A 433 6.23 15.50 31.08
C PHE A 433 6.97 14.59 30.10
N ALA A 434 8.27 14.82 29.98
CA ALA A 434 9.21 14.03 29.20
C ALA A 434 10.12 13.24 30.15
N PHE A 435 10.53 12.05 29.73
CA PHE A 435 11.40 11.17 30.50
C PHE A 435 12.59 10.75 29.62
N LEU A 436 13.81 10.89 30.14
CA LEU A 436 15.04 10.57 29.40
C LEU A 436 15.90 9.59 30.19
N ALA A 437 16.75 8.82 29.50
CA ALA A 437 17.73 7.97 30.16
C ALA A 437 18.66 8.79 31.06
N THR A 438 19.00 8.28 32.25
CA THR A 438 20.08 8.88 33.04
C THR A 438 21.43 8.57 32.41
N ALA A 439 22.39 9.49 32.54
CA ALA A 439 23.78 9.20 32.23
C ALA A 439 24.25 7.95 32.98
N ASN A 440 25.02 7.08 32.29
CA ASN A 440 25.50 5.80 32.82
C ASN A 440 24.42 4.76 33.15
N LEU A 441 23.25 4.79 32.49
CA LEU A 441 22.17 3.79 32.65
C LEU A 441 22.69 2.35 32.64
N LYS A 442 23.59 2.00 31.71
CA LYS A 442 24.19 0.65 31.61
C LYS A 442 24.94 0.26 32.88
N LYS A 443 25.85 1.12 33.36
CA LYS A 443 26.60 0.89 34.61
C LYS A 443 25.68 0.79 35.83
N LYS A 444 24.60 1.59 35.87
CA LYS A 444 23.62 1.52 36.95
C LYS A 444 22.90 0.17 36.98
N LEU A 445 22.55 -0.38 35.82
CA LEU A 445 21.93 -1.70 35.72
C LEU A 445 22.91 -2.81 36.11
N GLU A 446 24.17 -2.72 35.71
CA GLU A 446 25.23 -3.67 36.08
C GLU A 446 25.53 -3.66 37.59
N ASN A 447 25.31 -2.54 38.27
CA ASN A 447 25.54 -2.38 39.71
C ASN A 447 24.35 -2.82 40.58
N ILE A 448 23.22 -3.22 39.98
CA ILE A 448 22.10 -3.81 40.73
C ILE A 448 22.49 -5.25 41.06
N LYS A 449 23.11 -5.39 42.24
CA LYS A 449 23.55 -6.67 42.77
C LYS A 449 22.42 -7.62 42.98
#